data_AF-A0A8T7DM88-F1
#
_entry.id   AF-A0A8T7DM88-F1
#
_cell.length_a   1.000
_cell.length_b   1.000
_cell.length_c   1.000
_cell.angle_alpha   90.00
_cell.angle_beta   90.00
_cell.angle_gamma   90.00
#
_symmetry.space_group_name_H-M   'P 1'
#
loop_
_entity.id
_entity.type
_entity.pdbx_description
1 polymer ?
#
loop_
_entity_poly.entity_id
_entity_poly.type
_entity_poly.pdbx_seq_one_letter_code
_entity_poly.pdbx_strand_id
1 'polypeptide(L)'
;MDYPYSNHTIEQQSEFLRLTLALLSKQQISPCPVNYRLSYDYVSGKSEELKTVLDDSFNDSGKLNQKTLWEIYQRFFIQDNQALEKIRDELRHVISNIQGEVQHSGEELGGFSSELSRFSEVLDSSSTPHEMASAVQRMISGTQSALNSQNLFYSQMTELAQETESLRKQLLQIKEESLTDALTGIANRRALDLELQDSMTEAGELPDDLIKRSDEALYKAKDAGRNRVVFV
;
A
#
# COMPACT_ATOMS: atom_id res chain seq x y z
N MET A 1 -15.29 8.17 -3.20
CA MET A 1 -14.59 8.95 -2.16
C MET A 1 -15.64 9.65 -1.33
N ASP A 2 -15.88 9.18 -0.11
CA ASP A 2 -16.84 9.82 0.79
C ASP A 2 -16.29 11.20 1.24
N TYR A 3 -17.09 12.25 1.10
CA TYR A 3 -16.65 13.61 1.43
C TYR A 3 -16.54 13.73 2.96
N PRO A 4 -15.35 13.94 3.55
CA PRO A 4 -15.14 13.77 4.99
C PRO A 4 -16.05 14.66 5.85
N TYR A 5 -16.58 15.76 5.32
CA TYR A 5 -17.32 16.78 6.08
C TYR A 5 -18.82 16.83 5.76
N SER A 6 -19.37 15.75 5.18
CA SER A 6 -20.80 15.63 4.81
C SER A 6 -21.78 15.69 6.00
N ASN A 7 -21.31 15.38 7.21
CA ASN A 7 -22.12 15.36 8.43
C ASN A 7 -22.34 16.74 9.08
N HIS A 8 -21.76 17.81 8.53
CA HIS A 8 -21.88 19.16 9.09
C HIS A 8 -22.73 20.05 8.17
N THR A 9 -23.65 20.82 8.75
CA THR A 9 -24.39 21.83 7.97
C THR A 9 -23.45 22.95 7.51
N ILE A 10 -23.88 23.72 6.50
CA ILE A 10 -23.09 24.86 5.99
C ILE A 10 -22.82 25.89 7.11
N GLU A 11 -23.77 26.07 8.03
CA GLU A 11 -23.62 26.94 9.19
C GLU A 11 -22.53 26.44 10.14
N GLN A 12 -22.52 25.14 10.45
CA GLN A 12 -21.48 24.51 11.29
C GLN A 12 -20.10 24.58 10.62
N GLN A 13 -20.03 24.29 9.32
CA GLN A 13 -18.78 24.39 8.57
C GLN A 13 -18.23 25.83 8.54
N SER A 14 -19.12 26.83 8.45
CA SER A 14 -18.78 28.24 8.52
C SER A 14 -18.31 28.67 9.91
N GLU A 15 -18.89 28.09 10.97
CA GLU A 15 -18.44 28.29 12.34
C GLU A 15 -17.05 27.67 12.56
N PHE A 16 -16.83 26.44 12.12
CA PHE A 16 -15.53 25.77 12.19
C PHE A 16 -14.46 26.53 11.40
N LEU A 17 -14.79 27.06 10.22
CA LEU A 17 -13.90 27.93 9.46
C LEU A 17 -13.46 29.15 10.28
N ARG A 18 -14.41 29.88 10.89
CA ARG A 18 -14.11 31.07 11.71
C ARG A 18 -13.22 30.72 12.89
N LEU A 19 -13.55 29.64 13.61
CA LEU A 19 -12.78 29.16 14.76
C LEU A 19 -11.38 28.69 14.34
N THR A 20 -11.25 28.03 13.18
CA THR A 20 -9.96 27.59 12.62
C THR A 20 -9.05 28.77 12.32
N LEU A 21 -9.57 29.80 11.65
CA LEU A 21 -8.79 31.01 11.35
C LEU A 21 -8.38 31.76 12.62
N ALA A 22 -9.27 31.83 13.61
CA ALA A 22 -8.96 32.42 14.92
C ALA A 22 -7.85 31.65 15.63
N LEU A 23 -7.89 30.31 15.60
CA LEU A 23 -6.86 29.45 16.19
C LEU A 23 -5.49 29.63 15.51
N LEU A 24 -5.45 29.57 14.18
CA LEU A 24 -4.22 29.76 13.39
C LEU A 24 -3.58 31.11 13.68
N SER A 25 -4.40 32.17 13.75
CA SER A 25 -3.93 33.51 14.12
C SER A 25 -3.43 33.59 15.55
N LYS A 26 -4.14 32.99 16.51
CA LYS A 26 -3.77 33.01 17.94
C LYS A 26 -2.44 32.30 18.19
N GLN A 27 -2.21 31.18 17.50
CA GLN A 27 -1.01 30.35 17.64
C GLN A 27 0.12 30.71 16.67
N GLN A 28 -0.04 31.77 15.87
CA GLN A 28 0.93 32.22 14.85
C GLN A 28 1.33 31.13 13.85
N ILE A 29 0.38 30.26 13.47
CA ILE A 29 0.60 29.18 12.50
C ILE A 29 0.25 29.67 11.09
N SER A 30 1.11 29.40 10.11
CA SER A 30 0.83 29.72 8.71
C SER A 30 -0.43 29.00 8.21
N PRO A 31 -1.38 29.70 7.54
CA PRO A 31 -2.63 29.13 7.05
C PRO A 31 -2.44 28.36 5.72
N CYS A 32 -1.41 27.53 5.63
CA CYS A 32 -1.22 26.65 4.49
C CYS A 32 -2.21 25.48 4.53
N PRO A 33 -2.46 24.78 3.40
CA PRO A 33 -3.46 23.71 3.34
C PRO A 33 -3.31 22.60 4.41
N VAL A 34 -2.06 22.24 4.73
CA VAL A 34 -1.71 21.23 5.75
C VAL A 34 -2.16 21.66 7.15
N ASN A 35 -1.75 22.86 7.56
CA ASN A 35 -2.06 23.41 8.89
C ASN A 35 -3.55 23.74 9.01
N TYR A 36 -4.15 24.22 7.93
CA TYR A 36 -5.59 24.49 7.88
C TYR A 36 -6.39 23.23 8.17
N ARG A 37 -6.07 22.12 7.52
CA ARG A 37 -6.78 20.84 7.75
C ARG A 37 -6.60 20.33 9.18
N LEU A 38 -5.38 20.36 9.71
CA LEU A 38 -5.10 20.00 11.12
C LEU A 38 -5.95 20.80 12.09
N SER A 39 -5.93 22.12 11.96
CA SER A 39 -6.67 23.03 12.83
C SER A 39 -8.18 22.90 12.65
N TYR A 40 -8.66 22.64 11.43
CA TYR A 40 -10.07 22.42 11.17
C TYR A 40 -10.58 21.13 11.80
N ASP A 41 -9.84 20.03 11.66
CA ASP A 41 -10.21 18.74 12.27
C ASP A 41 -10.13 18.78 13.80
N TYR A 42 -9.19 19.55 14.35
CA TYR A 42 -9.12 19.86 15.78
C TYR A 42 -10.37 20.61 16.28
N VAL A 43 -10.73 21.71 15.61
CA VAL A 43 -11.88 22.56 16.00
C VAL A 43 -13.21 21.81 15.84
N SER A 44 -13.35 21.02 14.77
CA SER A 44 -14.56 20.24 14.52
C SER A 44 -14.75 19.06 15.49
N GLY A 45 -13.76 18.74 16.32
CA GLY A 45 -13.85 17.70 17.34
C GLY A 45 -13.90 16.27 16.78
N LYS A 46 -13.47 16.08 15.53
CA LYS A 46 -13.57 14.78 14.83
C LYS A 46 -12.71 13.67 15.41
N SER A 47 -11.55 14.00 15.98
CA SER A 47 -10.61 13.04 16.54
C SER A 47 -10.14 13.53 17.90
N GLU A 48 -10.53 12.79 18.93
CA GLU A 48 -10.17 13.07 20.32
C GLU A 48 -8.66 12.84 20.56
N GLU A 49 -8.07 11.88 19.84
CA GLU A 49 -6.63 11.62 19.85
C GLU A 49 -5.83 12.77 19.20
N LEU A 50 -6.27 13.27 18.02
CA LEU A 50 -5.63 14.42 17.38
C LEU A 50 -5.72 15.67 18.26
N LYS A 51 -6.87 15.87 18.91
CA LYS A 51 -7.10 16.99 19.83
C LYS A 51 -6.13 16.97 21.00
N THR A 52 -5.94 15.81 21.62
CA THR A 52 -5.03 15.62 22.76
C THR A 52 -3.59 15.94 22.35
N VAL A 53 -3.12 15.40 21.22
CA VAL A 53 -1.75 15.63 20.72
C VAL A 53 -1.49 17.10 20.38
N LEU A 54 -2.48 17.79 19.79
CA LEU A 54 -2.38 19.22 19.50
C LEU A 54 -2.44 20.07 20.76
N ASP A 55 -3.30 19.76 21.74
CA ASP A 55 -3.39 20.46 23.02
C ASP A 55 -2.06 20.37 23.79
N ASP A 56 -1.44 19.19 23.84
CA ASP A 56 -0.11 19.00 24.42
C ASP A 56 0.95 19.86 23.70
N SER A 57 0.87 19.93 22.37
CA SER A 57 1.79 20.71 21.54
C SER A 57 1.57 22.23 21.66
N PHE A 58 0.35 22.68 21.97
CA PHE A 58 0.01 24.08 22.21
C PHE A 58 0.43 24.56 23.61
N ASN A 59 0.44 23.66 24.60
CA ASN A 59 0.82 23.98 25.98
C ASN A 59 2.33 24.04 26.20
N ASP A 60 3.13 23.44 25.32
CA ASP A 60 4.59 23.45 25.40
C ASP A 60 5.18 24.49 24.43
N SER A 61 5.36 25.72 24.93
CA SER A 61 5.66 26.97 24.18
C SER A 61 6.92 26.96 23.30
N GLY A 62 7.63 25.84 23.17
CA GLY A 62 8.80 25.66 22.30
C GLY A 62 8.71 24.47 21.33
N LYS A 63 7.66 23.64 21.39
CA LYS A 63 7.54 22.43 20.54
C LYS A 63 6.75 22.62 19.27
N LEU A 64 5.87 23.63 19.20
CA LEU A 64 5.05 23.87 18.03
C LEU A 64 5.87 24.58 16.94
N ASN A 65 6.50 23.79 16.07
CA ASN A 65 7.19 24.27 14.89
C ASN A 65 6.65 23.56 13.64
N GLN A 66 7.06 24.03 12.46
CA GLN A 66 6.60 23.46 11.19
C GLN A 66 6.90 21.97 11.03
N LYS A 67 8.01 21.49 11.60
CA LYS A 67 8.39 20.07 11.59
C LYS A 67 7.44 19.24 12.46
N THR A 68 7.13 19.68 13.67
CA THR A 68 6.19 19.01 14.58
C THR A 68 4.78 18.95 13.97
N LEU A 69 4.29 20.06 13.39
CA LEU A 69 2.99 20.08 12.71
C LEU A 69 2.95 19.10 11.53
N TRP A 70 4.06 18.99 10.78
CA TRP A 70 4.18 18.02 9.70
C TRP A 70 4.16 16.57 10.22
N GLU A 71 4.89 16.25 11.30
CA GLU A 71 4.89 14.91 11.91
C GLU A 71 3.49 14.49 12.39
N ILE A 72 2.76 15.42 13.03
CA ILE A 72 1.37 15.19 13.44
C ILE A 72 0.49 14.98 12.18
N TYR A 73 0.65 15.80 11.14
CA TYR A 73 -0.11 15.62 9.89
C TYR A 73 0.11 14.23 9.28
N GLN A 74 1.37 13.78 9.20
CA GLN A 74 1.70 12.46 8.66
C GLN A 74 1.09 11.35 9.50
N ARG A 75 1.18 11.44 10.83
CA ARG A 75 0.65 10.44 11.75
C ARG A 75 -0.88 10.27 11.64
N PHE A 76 -1.64 11.34 11.44
CA PHE A 76 -3.11 11.28 11.48
C PHE A 76 -3.76 11.22 10.10
N PHE A 77 -3.10 11.70 9.05
CA PHE A 77 -3.68 11.80 7.70
C PHE A 77 -2.96 10.97 6.64
N ILE A 78 -1.81 10.37 6.97
CA ILE A 78 -0.97 9.59 6.02
C ILE A 78 -0.70 8.17 6.56
N GLN A 79 -1.63 7.57 7.30
CA GLN A 79 -1.45 6.19 7.81
C GLN A 79 -1.55 5.12 6.71
N ASP A 80 -2.42 5.28 5.72
CA ASP A 80 -2.53 4.31 4.62
C ASP A 80 -1.29 4.31 3.71
N ASN A 81 -0.53 5.40 3.64
CA ASN A 81 0.57 5.52 2.69
C ASN A 81 1.90 5.01 3.26
N GLN A 82 2.18 5.13 4.56
CA GLN A 82 3.49 4.70 5.10
C GLN A 82 3.67 3.18 5.11
N ALA A 83 2.63 2.41 5.49
CA ALA A 83 2.70 0.95 5.46
C ALA A 83 2.77 0.43 4.02
N LEU A 84 1.95 0.99 3.12
CA LEU A 84 2.02 0.68 1.69
C LEU A 84 3.36 1.09 1.06
N GLU A 85 3.94 2.21 1.46
CA GLU A 85 5.23 2.68 0.95
C GLU A 85 6.37 1.75 1.41
N LYS A 86 6.36 1.30 2.67
CA LYS A 86 7.31 0.28 3.15
C LYS A 86 7.21 -1.01 2.34
N ILE A 87 6.00 -1.50 2.11
CA ILE A 87 5.77 -2.70 1.30
C ILE A 87 6.21 -2.47 -0.15
N ARG A 88 5.96 -1.28 -0.69
CA ARG A 88 6.40 -0.90 -2.04
C ARG A 88 7.92 -0.90 -2.15
N ASP A 89 8.61 -0.42 -1.14
CA ASP A 89 10.07 -0.40 -1.10
C ASP A 89 10.64 -1.82 -0.90
N GLU A 90 10.03 -2.66 -0.06
CA GLU A 90 10.38 -4.09 0.06
C GLU A 90 10.18 -4.84 -1.27
N LEU A 91 9.07 -4.61 -1.98
CA LEU A 91 8.85 -5.18 -3.31
C LEU A 91 9.89 -4.72 -4.33
N ARG A 92 10.33 -3.45 -4.28
CA ARG A 92 11.42 -2.96 -5.15
C ARG A 92 12.73 -3.68 -4.87
N HIS A 93 13.03 -3.94 -3.60
CA HIS A 93 14.22 -4.71 -3.22
C HIS A 93 14.16 -6.15 -3.74
N VAL A 94 13.03 -6.83 -3.58
CA VAL A 94 12.82 -8.18 -4.12
C VAL A 94 13.00 -8.22 -5.64
N ILE A 95 12.41 -7.27 -6.37
CA ILE A 95 12.55 -7.18 -7.83
C ILE A 95 14.02 -6.96 -8.23
N SER A 96 14.72 -6.06 -7.53
CA SER A 96 16.15 -5.80 -7.80
C SER A 96 17.01 -7.03 -7.57
N ASN A 97 16.72 -7.81 -6.52
CA ASN A 97 17.44 -9.04 -6.21
C ASN A 97 17.19 -10.11 -7.29
N ILE A 98 15.93 -10.30 -7.70
CA ILE A 98 15.59 -11.21 -8.80
C ILE A 98 16.32 -10.82 -10.08
N GLN A 99 16.35 -9.53 -10.41
CA GLN A 99 17.03 -9.05 -11.61
C GLN A 99 18.53 -9.33 -11.58
N GLY A 100 19.18 -9.12 -10.43
CA GLY A 100 20.60 -9.43 -10.24
C GLY A 100 20.89 -10.93 -10.40
N GLU A 101 20.09 -11.78 -9.77
CA GLU A 101 20.27 -13.24 -9.81
C GLU A 101 20.01 -13.83 -11.20
N VAL A 102 18.99 -13.35 -11.91
CA VAL A 102 18.71 -13.76 -13.29
C VAL A 102 19.86 -13.36 -14.22
N GLN A 103 20.41 -12.15 -14.04
CA GLN A 103 21.54 -11.69 -14.83
C GLN A 103 22.80 -12.55 -14.56
N HIS A 104 23.09 -12.83 -13.29
CA HIS A 104 24.23 -13.67 -12.91
C HIS A 104 24.13 -15.09 -13.49
N SER A 105 22.96 -15.72 -13.36
CA SER A 105 22.70 -17.04 -13.97
C SER A 105 22.83 -17.02 -15.49
N GLY A 106 22.36 -15.94 -16.14
CA GLY A 106 22.50 -15.75 -17.59
C GLY A 106 23.96 -15.64 -18.05
N GLU A 107 24.79 -14.92 -17.31
CA GLU A 107 26.23 -14.78 -17.59
C GLU A 107 26.96 -16.12 -17.50
N GLU A 108 26.66 -16.93 -16.47
CA GLU A 108 27.30 -18.25 -16.31
C GLU A 108 26.85 -19.27 -17.35
N LEU A 109 25.56 -19.29 -17.72
CA LEU A 109 25.07 -20.12 -18.83
C LEU A 109 25.69 -19.69 -20.17
N GLY A 110 25.91 -18.38 -20.37
CA GLY A 110 26.64 -17.86 -21.53
C GLY A 110 28.11 -18.32 -21.57
N GLY A 111 28.78 -18.32 -20.42
CA GLY A 111 30.13 -18.87 -20.26
C GLY A 111 30.19 -20.35 -20.60
N PHE A 112 29.27 -21.15 -20.07
CA PHE A 112 29.19 -22.59 -20.36
C PHE A 112 28.90 -22.89 -21.85
N SER A 113 27.98 -22.13 -22.47
CA SER A 113 27.70 -22.24 -23.91
C SER A 113 28.94 -21.95 -24.78
N SER A 114 29.75 -20.99 -24.36
CA SER A 114 31.02 -20.67 -25.02
C SER A 114 32.05 -21.79 -24.87
N GLU A 115 32.12 -22.43 -23.70
CA GLU A 115 32.98 -23.60 -23.48
C GLU A 115 32.54 -24.81 -24.33
N LEU A 116 31.23 -25.06 -24.45
CA LEU A 116 30.66 -26.07 -25.33
C LEU A 116 31.00 -25.83 -26.81
N SER A 117 30.88 -24.59 -27.27
CA SER A 117 31.20 -24.21 -28.65
C SER A 117 32.69 -24.45 -28.95
N ARG A 118 33.57 -24.06 -28.02
CA ARG A 118 35.01 -24.32 -28.15
C ARG A 118 35.34 -25.81 -28.10
N PHE A 119 34.59 -26.60 -27.32
CA PHE A 119 34.76 -28.05 -27.29
C PHE A 119 34.40 -28.68 -28.65
N SER A 120 33.33 -28.20 -29.30
CA SER A 120 32.96 -28.64 -30.65
C SER A 120 34.06 -28.35 -31.67
N GLU A 121 34.69 -27.17 -31.61
CA GLU A 121 35.82 -26.81 -32.49
C GLU A 121 37.05 -27.72 -32.29
N VAL A 122 37.34 -28.12 -31.05
CA VAL A 122 38.42 -29.06 -30.73
C VAL A 122 38.12 -30.48 -31.24
N LEU A 123 36.85 -30.85 -31.36
CA LEU A 123 36.44 -32.15 -31.94
C LEU A 123 36.51 -32.16 -33.46
N ASP A 124 36.19 -31.04 -34.11
CA ASP A 124 36.21 -30.91 -35.57
C ASP A 124 37.62 -30.70 -36.15
N SER A 125 38.57 -30.28 -35.30
CA SER A 125 39.98 -30.13 -35.67
C SER A 125 40.77 -31.41 -35.37
N SER A 126 41.86 -31.64 -36.11
CA SER A 126 42.80 -32.75 -35.86
C SER A 126 43.63 -32.47 -34.60
N SER A 127 42.98 -32.41 -33.44
CA SER A 127 43.58 -32.10 -32.15
C SER A 127 44.38 -33.26 -31.58
N THR A 128 45.38 -32.92 -30.78
CA THR A 128 46.21 -33.88 -30.06
C THR A 128 45.44 -34.52 -28.90
N PRO A 129 45.82 -35.74 -28.46
CA PRO A 129 45.22 -36.37 -27.29
C PRO A 129 45.29 -35.51 -26.01
N HIS A 130 46.33 -34.67 -25.89
CA HIS A 130 46.49 -33.75 -24.75
C HIS A 130 45.48 -32.58 -24.80
N GLU A 131 45.24 -32.00 -25.97
CA GLU A 131 44.23 -30.95 -26.16
C GLU A 131 42.82 -31.48 -25.90
N MET A 132 42.55 -32.71 -26.34
CA MET A 132 41.28 -33.40 -26.08
C MET A 132 41.04 -33.61 -24.58
N ALA A 133 42.04 -34.13 -23.85
CA ALA A 133 41.95 -34.35 -22.40
C ALA A 133 41.75 -33.02 -21.65
N SER A 134 42.44 -31.96 -22.05
CA SER A 134 42.28 -30.63 -21.49
C SER A 134 40.88 -30.05 -21.76
N ALA A 135 40.32 -30.30 -22.94
CA ALA A 135 38.99 -29.83 -23.32
C ALA A 135 37.88 -30.56 -22.54
N VAL A 136 37.99 -31.88 -22.36
CA VAL A 136 37.10 -32.68 -21.51
C VAL A 136 37.17 -32.21 -20.05
N GLN A 137 38.37 -31.93 -19.53
CA GLN A 137 38.53 -31.48 -18.15
C GLN A 137 37.87 -30.11 -17.92
N ARG A 138 37.97 -29.19 -18.89
CA ARG A 138 37.24 -27.91 -18.83
C ARG A 138 35.72 -28.10 -18.89
N MET A 139 35.23 -29.00 -19.75
CA MET A 139 33.80 -29.35 -19.82
C MET A 139 33.26 -29.88 -18.49
N ILE A 140 34.00 -30.77 -17.82
CA ILE A 140 33.61 -31.31 -16.52
C ILE A 140 33.56 -30.19 -15.47
N SER A 141 34.59 -29.33 -15.42
CA SER A 141 34.61 -28.19 -14.50
C SER A 141 33.48 -27.19 -14.78
N GLY A 142 33.24 -26.83 -16.05
CA GLY A 142 32.15 -25.94 -16.45
C GLY A 142 30.77 -26.50 -16.12
N THR A 143 30.57 -27.81 -16.35
CA THR A 143 29.31 -28.51 -15.99
C THR A 143 29.10 -28.51 -14.47
N GLN A 144 30.14 -28.77 -13.67
CA GLN A 144 30.04 -28.73 -12.21
C GLN A 144 29.74 -27.32 -11.70
N SER A 145 30.38 -26.30 -12.27
CA SER A 145 30.11 -24.90 -11.93
C SER A 145 28.66 -24.54 -12.25
N ALA A 146 28.19 -24.85 -13.46
CA ALA A 146 26.81 -24.59 -13.87
C ALA A 146 25.78 -25.31 -12.98
N LEU A 147 26.03 -26.56 -12.59
CA LEU A 147 25.16 -27.30 -11.66
C LEU A 147 25.13 -26.68 -10.26
N ASN A 148 26.28 -26.24 -9.74
CA ASN A 148 26.35 -25.59 -8.43
C ASN A 148 25.57 -24.27 -8.43
N SER A 149 25.76 -23.46 -9.47
CA SER A 149 25.06 -22.19 -9.62
C SER A 149 23.57 -22.37 -9.85
N GLN A 150 23.16 -23.39 -10.61
CA GLN A 150 21.76 -23.75 -10.76
C GLN A 150 21.13 -24.11 -9.40
N ASN A 151 21.83 -24.89 -8.56
CA ASN A 151 21.33 -25.24 -7.22
C ASN A 151 21.21 -24.01 -6.31
N LEU A 152 22.20 -23.11 -6.35
CA LEU A 152 22.17 -21.86 -5.59
C LEU A 152 20.97 -21.00 -6.03
N PHE A 153 20.80 -20.85 -7.35
CA PHE A 153 19.68 -20.12 -7.94
C PHE A 153 18.32 -20.70 -7.50
N TYR A 154 18.15 -22.03 -7.53
CA TYR A 154 16.93 -22.67 -7.04
C TYR A 154 16.66 -22.39 -5.56
N SER A 155 17.71 -22.43 -4.72
CA SER A 155 17.58 -22.11 -3.30
C SER A 155 17.13 -20.67 -3.08
N GLN A 156 17.77 -19.71 -3.75
CA GLN A 156 17.44 -18.29 -3.64
C GLN A 156 16.05 -17.98 -4.21
N MET A 157 15.66 -18.58 -5.33
CA MET A 157 14.31 -18.43 -5.88
C MET A 157 13.24 -18.97 -4.93
N THR A 158 13.53 -20.07 -4.23
CA THR A 158 12.62 -20.62 -3.23
C THR A 158 12.45 -19.67 -2.03
N GLU A 159 13.55 -19.09 -1.55
CA GLU A 159 13.53 -18.10 -0.47
C GLU A 159 12.76 -16.83 -0.87
N LEU A 160 13.02 -16.28 -2.06
CA LEU A 160 12.32 -15.11 -2.59
C LEU A 160 10.83 -15.38 -2.80
N ALA A 161 10.45 -16.58 -3.24
CA ALA A 161 9.05 -16.96 -3.36
C ALA A 161 8.35 -16.98 -1.99
N GLN A 162 9.03 -17.47 -0.95
CA GLN A 162 8.50 -17.45 0.42
C GLN A 162 8.37 -16.02 0.97
N GLU A 163 9.37 -15.17 0.72
CA GLU A 163 9.34 -13.77 1.12
C GLU A 163 8.19 -13.01 0.43
N THR A 164 8.01 -13.21 -0.89
CA THR A 164 6.92 -12.61 -1.66
C THR A 164 5.55 -13.05 -1.15
N GLU A 165 5.39 -14.33 -0.79
CA GLU A 165 4.15 -14.86 -0.21
C GLU A 165 3.89 -14.28 1.20
N SER A 166 4.94 -14.09 2.01
CA SER A 166 4.83 -13.43 3.30
C SER A 166 4.37 -11.97 3.15
N LEU A 167 4.98 -11.22 2.24
CA LEU A 167 4.60 -9.84 1.94
C LEU A 167 3.16 -9.75 1.44
N ARG A 168 2.74 -10.68 0.57
CA ARG A 168 1.34 -10.78 0.11
C ARG A 168 0.38 -11.00 1.27
N LYS A 169 0.71 -11.87 2.23
CA LYS A 169 -0.12 -12.10 3.42
C LYS A 169 -0.21 -10.88 4.30
N GLN A 170 0.90 -10.17 4.54
CA GLN A 170 0.91 -8.93 5.31
C GLN A 170 0.06 -7.85 4.64
N LEU A 171 0.12 -7.72 3.31
CA LEU A 171 -0.76 -6.82 2.55
C LEU A 171 -2.24 -7.16 2.73
N LEU A 172 -2.60 -8.44 2.65
CA LEU A 172 -3.98 -8.87 2.84
C LEU A 172 -4.45 -8.61 4.26
N GLN A 173 -3.61 -8.87 5.26
CA GLN A 173 -3.92 -8.60 6.66
C GLN A 173 -4.12 -7.11 6.92
N ILE A 174 -3.22 -6.25 6.45
CA ILE A 174 -3.36 -4.79 6.58
C ILE A 174 -4.64 -4.31 5.89
N LYS A 175 -4.96 -4.87 4.72
CA LYS A 175 -6.20 -4.56 4.01
C LYS A 175 -7.42 -4.98 4.81
N GLU A 176 -7.41 -6.18 5.41
CA GLU A 176 -8.51 -6.68 6.23
C GLU A 176 -8.69 -5.85 7.51
N GLU A 177 -7.61 -5.58 8.24
CA GLU A 177 -7.59 -4.72 9.43
C GLU A 177 -8.08 -3.30 9.12
N SER A 178 -7.75 -2.76 7.93
CA SER A 178 -8.23 -1.46 7.45
C SER A 178 -9.75 -1.44 7.16
N LEU A 179 -10.35 -2.61 6.92
CA LEU A 179 -11.74 -2.77 6.51
C LEU A 179 -12.64 -3.38 7.60
N THR A 180 -12.07 -3.86 8.70
CA THR A 180 -12.83 -4.43 9.82
C THR A 180 -12.79 -3.54 11.07
N ASP A 181 -13.84 -3.57 11.87
CA ASP A 181 -13.90 -2.89 13.16
C ASP A 181 -13.25 -3.76 14.25
N ALA A 182 -12.29 -3.21 14.99
CA ALA A 182 -11.47 -3.97 15.93
C ALA A 182 -12.24 -4.49 17.15
N LEU A 183 -13.37 -3.86 17.52
CA LEU A 183 -14.16 -4.27 18.69
C LEU A 183 -15.16 -5.38 18.36
N THR A 184 -15.68 -5.38 17.13
CA THR A 184 -16.81 -6.21 16.73
C THR A 184 -16.49 -7.23 15.65
N GLY A 185 -15.38 -7.08 14.94
CA GLY A 185 -14.95 -7.99 13.87
C GLY A 185 -15.83 -7.94 12.61
N ILE A 186 -16.78 -7.01 12.55
CA ILE A 186 -17.61 -6.78 11.35
C ILE A 186 -16.96 -5.73 10.45
N ALA A 187 -17.44 -5.61 9.22
CA ALA A 187 -17.03 -4.58 8.27
C ALA A 187 -17.18 -3.18 8.91
N ASN A 188 -16.10 -2.39 8.86
CA ASN A 188 -16.10 -1.03 9.36
C ASN A 188 -16.74 -0.07 8.34
N ARG A 189 -16.87 1.20 8.72
CA ARG A 189 -17.45 2.23 7.85
C ARG A 189 -16.75 2.32 6.49
N ARG A 190 -15.42 2.19 6.45
CA ARG A 190 -14.66 2.26 5.20
C ARG A 190 -15.01 1.12 4.24
N ALA A 191 -15.20 -0.08 4.76
CA ALA A 191 -15.67 -1.22 3.97
C ALA A 191 -17.09 -1.01 3.44
N LEU A 192 -17.99 -0.46 4.25
CA LEU A 192 -19.34 -0.11 3.81
C LEU A 192 -19.33 0.94 2.68
N ASP A 193 -18.52 2.00 2.82
CA ASP A 193 -18.44 3.08 1.83
C ASP A 193 -17.89 2.58 0.48
N LEU A 194 -16.93 1.65 0.50
CA LEU A 194 -16.40 1.01 -0.70
C LEU A 194 -17.46 0.13 -1.38
N GLU A 195 -18.14 -0.71 -0.61
CA GLU A 195 -19.16 -1.63 -1.15
C GLU A 195 -20.37 -0.87 -1.71
N LEU A 196 -20.79 0.21 -1.04
CA LEU A 196 -21.82 1.12 -1.55
C LEU A 196 -21.40 1.75 -2.86
N GLN A 197 -20.16 2.24 -2.94
CA GLN A 197 -19.66 2.85 -4.16
C GLN A 197 -19.57 1.85 -5.32
N ASP A 198 -19.06 0.64 -5.08
CA ASP A 198 -19.00 -0.42 -6.10
C ASP A 198 -20.41 -0.80 -6.58
N SER A 199 -21.35 -1.00 -5.65
CA SER A 199 -22.75 -1.30 -5.97
C SER A 199 -23.41 -0.18 -6.79
N MET A 200 -23.17 1.08 -6.45
CA MET A 200 -23.68 2.23 -7.21
C MET A 200 -23.07 2.30 -8.61
N THR A 201 -21.78 1.97 -8.74
CA THR A 201 -21.08 1.98 -10.02
C THR A 201 -21.61 0.87 -10.93
N GLU A 202 -21.87 -0.33 -10.38
CA GLU A 202 -22.46 -1.46 -11.08
C GLU A 202 -23.91 -1.18 -11.52
N ALA A 203 -24.68 -0.48 -10.67
CA ALA A 203 -26.03 -0.02 -11.00
C ALA A 203 -26.06 1.21 -11.93
N GLY A 204 -24.91 1.86 -12.18
CA GLY A 204 -24.83 3.11 -12.92
C GLY A 204 -25.53 4.29 -12.23
N GLU A 205 -25.70 4.24 -10.91
CA GLU A 205 -26.40 5.23 -10.09
C GLU A 205 -25.45 6.31 -9.54
N LEU A 206 -25.93 7.55 -9.48
CA LEU A 206 -25.27 8.63 -8.74
C LEU A 206 -25.74 8.64 -7.26
N PRO A 207 -25.03 9.30 -6.34
CA PRO A 207 -25.43 9.38 -4.93
C PRO A 207 -26.87 9.87 -4.71
N ASP A 208 -27.30 10.87 -5.48
CA ASP A 208 -28.66 11.41 -5.39
C ASP A 208 -29.73 10.41 -5.82
N ASP A 209 -29.41 9.51 -6.76
CA ASP A 209 -30.31 8.47 -7.23
C ASP A 209 -30.50 7.39 -6.16
N LEU A 210 -29.41 6.99 -5.50
CA LEU A 210 -29.47 6.05 -4.37
C LEU A 210 -30.29 6.62 -3.20
N ILE A 211 -30.12 7.91 -2.89
CA ILE A 211 -30.91 8.58 -1.85
C ILE A 211 -32.39 8.57 -2.21
N LYS A 212 -32.75 8.96 -3.44
CA LYS A 212 -34.15 8.94 -3.90
C LYS A 212 -34.75 7.55 -3.82
N ARG A 213 -34.03 6.52 -4.29
CA ARG A 213 -34.51 5.13 -4.27
C ARG A 213 -34.68 4.63 -2.85
N SER A 214 -33.77 4.99 -1.95
CA SER A 214 -33.86 4.68 -0.52
C SER A 214 -35.05 5.36 0.15
N ASP A 215 -35.31 6.64 -0.14
CA ASP A 215 -36.46 7.38 0.37
C ASP A 215 -37.79 6.76 -0.12
N GLU A 216 -37.89 6.41 -1.41
CA GLU A 216 -39.06 5.71 -1.95
C GLU A 216 -39.28 4.35 -1.28
N ALA A 217 -38.20 3.60 -1.03
CA ALA A 217 -38.26 2.34 -0.30
C ALA A 217 -38.76 2.55 1.14
N LEU A 218 -38.29 3.60 1.81
CA LEU A 218 -38.68 3.96 3.17
C LEU A 218 -40.17 4.33 3.25
N TYR A 219 -40.68 5.10 2.28
CA TYR A 219 -42.10 5.43 2.16
C TYR A 219 -42.95 4.16 1.94
N LYS A 220 -42.55 3.27 1.03
CA LYS A 220 -43.25 1.99 0.79
C LYS A 220 -43.26 1.11 2.05
N ALA A 221 -42.15 1.05 2.77
CA ALA A 221 -42.05 0.29 4.02
C ALA A 221 -42.97 0.87 5.11
N LYS A 222 -43.04 2.21 5.21
CA LYS A 222 -43.93 2.90 6.15
C LYS A 222 -45.40 2.58 5.89
N ASP A 223 -45.83 2.59 4.63
CA ASP A 223 -47.21 2.25 4.25
C ASP A 223 -47.54 0.76 4.46
N ALA A 224 -46.53 -0.12 4.41
CA ALA A 224 -46.69 -1.55 4.67
C ALA A 224 -46.76 -1.95 6.16
N GLY A 225 -46.58 -0.98 7.07
CA GLY A 225 -46.62 -1.16 8.53
C GLY A 225 -45.24 -1.19 9.19
N ARG A 226 -45.20 -1.15 10.54
CA ARG A 226 -43.94 -1.12 11.31
C ARG A 226 -43.13 -2.42 11.14
N ASN A 227 -41.80 -2.30 11.16
CA ASN A 227 -40.82 -3.41 11.04
C ASN A 227 -40.90 -4.22 9.73
N ARG A 228 -41.17 -3.56 8.60
CA ARG A 228 -41.14 -4.18 7.25
C ARG A 228 -39.85 -3.82 6.52
N VAL A 229 -39.29 -4.79 5.79
CA VAL A 229 -38.18 -4.59 4.85
C VAL A 229 -38.74 -4.67 3.43
N VAL A 230 -38.38 -3.72 2.58
CA VAL A 230 -38.79 -3.66 1.16
C VAL A 230 -37.52 -3.73 0.31
N PHE A 231 -37.43 -4.74 -0.56
CA PHE A 231 -36.36 -4.84 -1.55
C PHE A 231 -36.77 -4.08 -2.82
N VAL A 232 -35.91 -3.20 -3.31
CA VAL A 232 -36.12 -2.36 -4.49
C VAL A 232 -35.06 -2.65 -5.53
#